data_AF-A0A355DLR3-F1
#
_entry.id   AF-A0A355DLR3-F1
#
_cell.length_a   1.000
_cell.length_b   1.000
_cell.length_c   1.000
_cell.angle_alpha   90.00
_cell.angle_beta   90.00
_cell.angle_gamma   90.00
#
_symmetry.space_group_name_H-M   'P 1'
#
loop_
_entity.id
_entity.type
_entity.pdbx_description
1 polymer ?
#
loop_
_entity_poly.entity_id
_entity_poly.type
_entity_poly.pdbx_seq_one_letter_code
_entity_poly.pdbx_strand_id
1 'polypeptide(L)'
;MRDFKIKKVMVDLKIFGAATEQYDKLLLLDLHNHLQQLTNILVGRILEHPLLHLITNIEIAKFFVGQYLHFAFDIPRITGIRYGLCQDESIRRRLLSVMMEEDGYTEAPSKSHHSLALLTATSLGIKDIPTIHVSTATILAALEAQYKSSLISGIASSYAREGIYPKLMPKISQQLLKASTSTNTIFFDIHATGDVEHSKLALECLCQLGTKDDIPLIEKSVYSGLGFLLSWYDSLYMEIK
;
A
#
# COMPACT_ATOMS: atom_id res chain seq x y z
N MET A 1 -43.69 9.67 -27.03
CA MET A 1 -42.95 8.72 -27.88
C MET A 1 -42.39 9.49 -29.06
N ARG A 2 -41.06 9.70 -29.11
CA ARG A 2 -40.36 10.28 -30.26
C ARG A 2 -39.23 9.33 -30.63
N ASP A 3 -39.33 8.74 -31.81
CA ASP A 3 -38.34 7.87 -32.42
C ASP A 3 -37.07 8.64 -32.80
N PHE A 4 -35.93 8.21 -32.29
CA PHE A 4 -34.62 8.65 -32.77
C PHE A 4 -34.02 7.57 -33.68
N LYS A 5 -34.06 7.80 -34.98
CA LYS A 5 -33.27 7.04 -35.97
C LYS A 5 -31.84 7.59 -35.99
N ILE A 6 -30.88 6.79 -35.51
CA ILE A 6 -29.45 7.10 -35.61
C ILE A 6 -28.98 6.75 -37.03
N LYS A 7 -28.61 7.75 -37.82
CA LYS A 7 -27.86 7.57 -39.07
C LYS A 7 -26.41 7.23 -38.72
N LYS A 8 -25.93 6.12 -39.26
CA LYS A 8 -24.53 5.69 -39.19
C LYS A 8 -23.69 6.65 -40.04
N VAL A 9 -22.91 7.53 -39.39
CA VAL A 9 -21.89 8.34 -40.05
C VAL A 9 -20.62 7.50 -40.09
N MET A 10 -20.25 7.01 -41.27
CA MET A 10 -18.89 6.53 -41.52
C MET A 10 -17.98 7.75 -41.60
N VAL A 11 -17.05 7.86 -40.65
CA VAL A 11 -15.96 8.83 -40.72
C VAL A 11 -14.73 8.09 -41.24
N ASP A 12 -14.31 8.46 -42.45
CA ASP A 12 -13.02 8.10 -43.03
C ASP A 12 -11.89 8.62 -42.14
N LEU A 13 -11.15 7.71 -41.50
CA LEU A 13 -9.88 8.01 -40.85
C LEU A 13 -8.79 8.10 -41.92
N LYS A 14 -8.68 9.28 -42.55
CA LYS A 14 -7.46 9.67 -43.25
C LYS A 14 -6.37 9.91 -42.22
N ILE A 15 -5.38 9.04 -42.28
CA ILE A 15 -4.10 9.07 -41.58
C ILE A 15 -3.45 10.45 -41.77
N PHE A 16 -3.44 11.25 -40.72
CA PHE A 16 -2.49 12.35 -40.58
C PHE A 16 -1.33 11.84 -39.74
N GLY A 17 -0.15 11.83 -40.35
CA GLY A 17 1.09 11.47 -39.68
C GLY A 17 1.39 12.44 -38.54
N ALA A 18 1.42 11.90 -37.33
CA ALA A 18 2.23 12.42 -36.24
C ALA A 18 3.27 11.34 -35.95
N ALA A 19 4.54 11.73 -35.87
CA ALA A 19 5.61 10.84 -35.45
C ALA A 19 5.21 10.22 -34.10
N THR A 20 4.88 8.93 -34.10
CA THR A 20 4.73 8.18 -32.87
C THR A 20 6.14 7.99 -32.32
N GLU A 21 6.57 8.91 -31.47
CA GLU A 21 7.61 8.59 -30.49
C GLU A 21 7.09 7.36 -29.75
N GLN A 22 7.64 6.21 -30.12
CA GLN A 22 7.40 4.95 -29.45
C GLN A 22 8.15 5.05 -28.14
N TYR A 23 7.58 5.79 -27.18
CA TYR A 23 8.10 5.85 -25.82
C TYR A 23 8.28 4.42 -25.36
N ASP A 24 9.52 4.08 -25.00
CA ASP A 24 9.93 2.77 -24.48
C ASP A 24 9.19 2.52 -23.16
N LYS A 25 7.97 2.01 -23.26
CA LYS A 25 7.16 1.65 -22.10
C LYS A 25 7.80 0.51 -21.34
N LEU A 26 7.64 0.52 -20.02
CA LEU A 26 8.12 -0.54 -19.16
C LEU A 26 7.27 -1.79 -19.37
N LEU A 27 7.91 -2.91 -19.68
CA LEU A 27 7.24 -4.21 -19.73
C LEU A 27 6.99 -4.70 -18.31
N LEU A 28 5.75 -5.12 -18.03
CA LEU A 28 5.29 -5.47 -16.69
C LEU A 28 6.12 -6.56 -16.03
N LEU A 29 6.39 -7.65 -16.76
CA LEU A 29 7.16 -8.76 -16.22
C LEU A 29 8.61 -8.38 -15.94
N ASP A 30 9.23 -7.58 -16.82
CA ASP A 30 10.62 -7.15 -16.66
C ASP A 30 10.78 -6.21 -15.46
N LEU A 31 9.89 -5.22 -15.34
CA LEU A 31 9.88 -4.31 -14.20
C LEU A 31 9.62 -5.05 -12.89
N HIS A 32 8.66 -5.99 -12.87
CA HIS A 32 8.38 -6.80 -11.70
C HIS A 32 9.61 -7.56 -11.20
N ASN A 33 10.23 -8.33 -12.10
CA ASN A 33 11.39 -9.16 -11.78
C ASN A 33 12.56 -8.30 -11.30
N HIS A 34 12.79 -7.17 -11.95
CA HIS A 34 13.83 -6.21 -11.57
C HIS A 34 13.61 -5.66 -10.15
N LEU A 35 12.40 -5.17 -9.85
CA LEU A 35 12.09 -4.58 -8.55
C LEU A 35 12.08 -5.63 -7.42
N GLN A 36 11.70 -6.88 -7.72
CA GLN A 36 11.84 -7.98 -6.76
C GLN A 36 13.31 -8.25 -6.43
N GLN A 37 14.17 -8.39 -7.44
CA GLN A 37 15.61 -8.59 -7.23
C GLN A 37 16.23 -7.47 -6.39
N LEU A 38 15.88 -6.22 -6.68
CA LEU A 38 16.32 -5.04 -5.94
C LEU A 38 15.95 -5.09 -4.45
N THR A 39 14.78 -5.62 -4.12
CA THR A 39 14.20 -5.53 -2.77
C THR A 39 14.33 -6.79 -1.93
N ASN A 40 14.72 -7.91 -2.51
CA ASN A 40 14.75 -9.22 -1.85
C ASN A 40 15.46 -9.21 -0.48
N ILE A 41 16.60 -8.51 -0.37
CA ILE A 41 17.35 -8.43 0.90
C ILE A 41 16.55 -7.66 1.97
N LEU A 42 15.95 -6.53 1.62
CA LEU A 42 15.14 -5.73 2.55
C LEU A 42 13.89 -6.50 2.98
N VAL A 43 13.21 -7.14 2.03
CA VAL A 43 12.05 -8.00 2.30
C VAL A 43 12.43 -9.11 3.29
N GLY A 44 13.55 -9.80 3.06
CA GLY A 44 14.04 -10.83 3.98
C GLY A 44 14.29 -10.28 5.39
N ARG A 45 14.94 -9.11 5.50
CA ARG A 45 15.19 -8.47 6.81
C ARG A 45 13.92 -8.09 7.57
N ILE A 46 12.88 -7.62 6.87
CA ILE A 46 11.59 -7.28 7.48
C ILE A 46 10.85 -8.55 7.93
N LEU A 47 10.81 -9.58 7.08
CA LEU A 47 10.08 -10.83 7.36
C LEU A 47 10.71 -11.66 8.49
N GLU A 48 12.00 -11.47 8.75
CA GLU A 48 12.75 -12.14 9.82
C GLU A 48 13.15 -11.17 10.94
N HIS A 49 12.47 -10.01 11.02
CA HIS A 49 12.82 -8.98 12.00
C HIS A 49 12.56 -9.47 13.45
N PRO A 50 13.52 -9.33 14.40
CA PRO A 50 13.39 -9.84 15.76
C PRO A 50 12.14 -9.37 16.52
N LEU A 51 11.67 -8.14 16.25
CA LEU A 51 10.42 -7.61 16.81
C LEU A 51 9.24 -8.56 16.63
N LEU A 52 9.15 -9.26 15.48
CA LEU A 52 8.03 -10.16 15.20
C LEU A 52 7.90 -11.26 16.25
N HIS A 53 9.02 -11.77 16.77
CA HIS A 53 9.01 -12.80 17.81
C HIS A 53 8.60 -12.25 19.19
N LEU A 54 8.87 -10.97 19.43
CA LEU A 54 8.52 -10.30 20.69
C LEU A 54 7.03 -9.99 20.82
N ILE A 55 6.29 -9.94 19.70
CA ILE A 55 4.82 -9.74 19.68
C ILE A 55 4.08 -10.84 20.46
N THR A 56 4.70 -11.99 20.73
CA THR A 56 4.11 -13.03 21.60
C THR A 56 3.85 -12.59 23.04
N ASN A 57 4.44 -11.48 23.49
CA ASN A 57 4.13 -10.87 24.77
C ASN A 57 2.93 -9.90 24.61
N ILE A 58 1.93 -10.00 25.49
CA ILE A 58 0.69 -9.22 25.40
C ILE A 58 0.87 -7.70 25.44
N GLU A 59 1.80 -7.18 26.24
CA GLU A 59 2.03 -5.73 26.31
C GLU A 59 2.75 -5.22 25.07
N ILE A 60 3.67 -6.01 24.52
CA ILE A 60 4.32 -5.72 23.23
C ILE A 60 3.31 -5.81 22.08
N ALA A 61 2.42 -6.80 22.08
CA ALA A 61 1.33 -6.92 21.12
C ALA A 61 0.42 -5.68 21.14
N LYS A 62 0.02 -5.23 22.34
CA LYS A 62 -0.81 -4.03 22.50
C LYS A 62 -0.08 -2.79 21.99
N PHE A 63 1.19 -2.61 22.34
CA PHE A 63 2.00 -1.50 21.85
C PHE A 63 2.08 -1.50 20.32
N PHE A 64 2.43 -2.65 19.74
CA PHE A 64 2.62 -2.83 18.30
C PHE A 64 1.32 -2.62 17.50
N VAL A 65 0.21 -3.24 17.92
CA VAL A 65 -1.11 -3.01 17.30
C VAL A 65 -1.58 -1.58 17.50
N GLY A 66 -1.28 -0.98 18.66
CA GLY A 66 -1.50 0.43 18.93
C GLY A 66 -0.84 1.35 17.91
N GLN A 67 0.36 1.02 17.43
CA GLN A 67 1.02 1.76 16.37
C GLN A 67 0.35 1.54 15.00
N TYR A 68 -0.13 0.33 14.70
CA TYR A 68 -0.91 0.05 13.48
C TYR A 68 -2.23 0.84 13.40
N LEU A 69 -2.86 1.20 14.51
CA LEU A 69 -4.05 2.06 14.51
C LEU A 69 -3.78 3.41 13.83
N HIS A 70 -2.61 4.01 14.06
CA HIS A 70 -2.22 5.27 13.43
C HIS A 70 -2.05 5.12 11.92
N PHE A 71 -1.46 4.00 11.46
CA PHE A 71 -1.42 3.71 10.02
C PHE A 71 -2.82 3.53 9.44
N ALA A 72 -3.67 2.72 10.05
CA ALA A 72 -5.01 2.47 9.55
C ALA A 72 -5.85 3.75 9.47
N PHE A 73 -5.58 4.73 10.34
CA PHE A 73 -6.20 6.05 10.33
C PHE A 73 -5.65 6.97 9.23
N ASP A 74 -4.33 7.07 9.06
CA ASP A 74 -3.70 8.03 8.13
C ASP A 74 -3.55 7.53 6.69
N ILE A 75 -3.42 6.22 6.48
CA ILE A 75 -3.15 5.63 5.15
C ILE A 75 -4.24 5.97 4.11
N PRO A 76 -5.56 5.96 4.40
CA PRO A 76 -6.56 6.36 3.41
C PRO A 76 -6.30 7.76 2.83
N ARG A 77 -6.01 8.74 3.72
CA ARG A 77 -5.67 10.12 3.35
C ARG A 77 -4.38 10.19 2.53
N ILE A 78 -3.33 9.47 2.96
CA ILE A 78 -2.04 9.45 2.25
C ILE A 78 -2.21 8.82 0.86
N THR A 79 -2.96 7.73 0.75
CA THR A 79 -3.28 7.08 -0.53
C THR A 79 -4.02 8.01 -1.48
N GLY A 80 -4.92 8.85 -0.97
CA GLY A 80 -5.64 9.87 -1.73
C GLY A 80 -4.76 10.89 -2.47
N ILE A 81 -3.51 11.08 -2.04
CA ILE A 81 -2.55 11.97 -2.74
C ILE A 81 -2.29 11.48 -4.17
N ARG A 82 -2.13 10.17 -4.37
CA ARG A 82 -1.90 9.58 -5.70
C ARG A 82 -3.08 9.85 -6.63
N TYR A 83 -4.31 9.72 -6.11
CA TYR A 83 -5.52 10.05 -6.84
C TYR A 83 -5.52 11.53 -7.27
N GLY A 84 -5.22 12.45 -6.35
CA GLY A 84 -5.20 13.88 -6.63
C GLY A 84 -4.13 14.34 -7.62
N LEU A 85 -2.99 13.66 -7.68
CA LEU A 85 -1.90 13.96 -8.62
C LEU A 85 -2.12 13.38 -10.02
N CYS A 86 -2.96 12.34 -10.16
CA CYS A 86 -3.09 11.60 -11.41
C CYS A 86 -3.98 12.31 -12.44
N GLN A 87 -3.41 12.61 -13.62
CA GLN A 87 -4.15 13.25 -14.71
C GLN A 87 -4.80 12.25 -15.68
N ASP A 88 -4.37 10.98 -15.68
CA ASP A 88 -4.99 9.91 -16.45
C ASP A 88 -6.27 9.42 -15.77
N GLU A 89 -7.41 9.51 -16.47
CA GLU A 89 -8.71 9.14 -15.90
C GLU A 89 -8.82 7.65 -15.55
N SER A 90 -8.29 6.78 -16.42
CA SER A 90 -8.35 5.33 -16.22
C SER A 90 -7.60 4.93 -14.96
N ILE A 91 -6.41 5.49 -14.76
CA ILE A 91 -5.59 5.24 -13.58
C ILE A 91 -6.23 5.88 -12.34
N ARG A 92 -6.75 7.11 -12.43
CA ARG A 92 -7.48 7.74 -11.32
C ARG A 92 -8.60 6.85 -10.79
N ARG A 93 -9.40 6.23 -11.67
CA ARG A 93 -10.50 5.35 -11.25
C ARG A 93 -10.01 4.12 -10.48
N ARG A 94 -8.88 3.55 -10.89
CA ARG A 94 -8.22 2.43 -10.20
C ARG A 94 -7.62 2.86 -8.85
N LEU A 95 -7.03 4.05 -8.76
CA LEU A 95 -6.54 4.59 -7.49
C LEU A 95 -7.68 4.94 -6.53
N LEU A 96 -8.81 5.41 -7.05
CA LEU A 96 -10.01 5.68 -6.27
C LEU A 96 -10.59 4.41 -5.64
N SER A 97 -10.63 3.29 -6.38
CA SER A 97 -11.15 2.03 -5.82
C SER A 97 -10.33 1.54 -4.62
N VAL A 98 -8.99 1.68 -4.69
CA VAL A 98 -8.11 1.37 -3.55
C VAL A 98 -8.44 2.26 -2.35
N MET A 99 -8.57 3.58 -2.56
CA MET A 99 -8.93 4.51 -1.48
C MET A 99 -10.30 4.20 -0.86
N MET A 100 -11.29 3.83 -1.69
CA MET A 100 -12.62 3.43 -1.22
C MET A 100 -12.58 2.13 -0.40
N GLU A 101 -11.72 1.18 -0.75
CA GLU A 101 -11.52 -0.05 0.03
C GLU A 101 -10.94 0.25 1.41
N GLU A 102 -9.84 1.02 1.45
CA GLU A 102 -9.17 1.43 2.69
C GLU A 102 -10.13 2.16 3.65
N ASP A 103 -10.97 3.05 3.13
CA ASP A 103 -11.90 3.87 3.92
C ASP A 103 -13.27 3.21 4.14
N GLY A 104 -13.49 1.99 3.62
CA GLY A 104 -14.71 1.22 3.86
C GLY A 104 -15.95 1.70 3.11
N TYR A 105 -15.80 2.18 1.88
CA TYR A 105 -16.89 2.53 0.96
C TYR A 105 -17.21 1.44 -0.08
N THR A 106 -16.76 0.20 0.14
CA THR A 106 -17.09 -0.96 -0.71
C THR A 106 -18.47 -1.53 -0.37
N GLU A 107 -18.94 -2.56 -1.09
CA GLU A 107 -20.30 -3.10 -0.92
C GLU A 107 -20.61 -3.49 0.55
N ALA A 108 -21.86 -3.26 0.98
CA ALA A 108 -22.26 -3.30 2.38
C ALA A 108 -22.43 -4.73 2.96
N PRO A 109 -22.12 -4.96 4.25
CA PRO A 109 -21.49 -4.04 5.19
C PRO A 109 -19.96 -4.07 5.08
N SER A 110 -19.38 -3.06 4.43
CA SER A 110 -17.93 -2.83 4.43
C SER A 110 -17.51 -2.11 5.70
N LYS A 111 -16.37 -2.51 6.26
CA LYS A 111 -15.72 -1.82 7.38
C LYS A 111 -14.44 -1.19 6.85
N SER A 112 -14.15 0.05 7.26
CA SER A 112 -12.86 0.67 6.96
C SER A 112 -11.73 -0.11 7.62
N HIS A 113 -10.52 -0.02 7.06
CA HIS A 113 -9.33 -0.63 7.63
C HIS A 113 -9.08 -0.14 9.06
N HIS A 114 -9.33 1.15 9.33
CA HIS A 114 -9.32 1.70 10.68
C HIS A 114 -10.33 1.01 11.62
N SER A 115 -11.56 0.78 11.16
CA SER A 115 -12.57 0.07 11.95
C SER A 115 -12.17 -1.38 12.23
N LEU A 116 -11.53 -2.06 11.28
CA LEU A 116 -11.00 -3.40 11.46
C LEU A 116 -9.83 -3.41 12.46
N ALA A 117 -8.92 -2.45 12.35
CA ALA A 117 -7.80 -2.30 13.27
C ALA A 117 -8.28 -2.03 14.71
N LEU A 118 -9.34 -1.22 14.89
CA LEU A 118 -9.98 -1.00 16.19
C LEU A 118 -10.56 -2.29 16.79
N LEU A 119 -11.14 -3.17 15.98
CA LEU A 119 -11.63 -4.47 16.47
C LEU A 119 -10.48 -5.35 16.96
N THR A 120 -9.37 -5.37 16.23
CA THR A 120 -8.14 -6.07 16.65
C THR A 120 -7.59 -5.49 17.94
N ALA A 121 -7.44 -4.16 18.02
CA ALA A 121 -6.97 -3.46 19.21
C ALA A 121 -7.85 -3.73 20.45
N THR A 122 -9.17 -3.64 20.28
CA THR A 122 -10.15 -3.88 21.35
C THR A 122 -10.07 -5.33 21.85
N SER A 123 -9.87 -6.30 20.96
CA SER A 123 -9.72 -7.72 21.34
C SER A 123 -8.46 -8.01 22.17
N LEU A 124 -7.45 -7.13 22.09
CA LEU A 124 -6.25 -7.14 22.93
C LEU A 124 -6.43 -6.35 24.23
N GLY A 125 -7.59 -5.73 24.44
CA GLY A 125 -7.88 -4.92 25.63
C GLY A 125 -7.40 -3.47 25.55
N ILE A 126 -7.06 -2.96 24.36
CA ILE A 126 -6.78 -1.54 24.14
C ILE A 126 -8.10 -0.78 24.19
N LYS A 127 -8.24 0.15 25.14
CA LYS A 127 -9.47 0.95 25.34
C LYS A 127 -9.42 2.30 24.65
N ASP A 128 -8.23 2.90 24.64
CA ASP A 128 -7.97 4.22 24.08
C ASP A 128 -6.88 4.12 23.01
N ILE A 129 -6.93 4.99 22.00
CA ILE A 129 -5.89 5.07 20.97
C ILE A 129 -4.57 5.43 21.66
N PRO A 130 -3.53 4.58 21.60
CA PRO A 130 -2.26 4.86 22.26
C PRO A 130 -1.59 6.10 21.68
N THR A 131 -0.73 6.74 22.47
CA THR A 131 0.11 7.83 21.97
C THR A 131 0.95 7.34 20.79
N ILE A 132 1.02 8.15 19.73
CA ILE A 132 1.82 7.83 18.56
C ILE A 132 3.31 7.82 18.92
N HIS A 133 4.00 6.73 18.58
CA HIS A 133 5.44 6.64 18.74
C HIS A 133 6.15 7.53 17.70
N VAL A 134 7.29 8.10 18.06
CA VAL A 134 8.03 9.03 17.17
C VAL A 134 8.39 8.37 15.83
N SER A 135 8.77 7.10 15.82
CA SER A 135 9.07 6.38 14.58
C SER A 135 7.83 6.18 13.72
N THR A 136 6.65 5.96 14.32
CA THR A 136 5.35 5.83 13.62
C THR A 136 4.96 7.16 12.97
N ALA A 137 5.11 8.28 13.69
CA ALA A 137 4.91 9.61 13.12
C ALA A 137 5.90 9.89 11.97
N THR A 138 7.16 9.48 12.14
CA THR A 138 8.23 9.69 11.16
C THR A 138 7.97 8.94 9.85
N ILE A 139 7.60 7.65 9.91
CA ILE A 139 7.27 6.90 8.70
C ILE A 139 6.03 7.47 8.01
N LEU A 140 4.96 7.82 8.73
CA LEU A 140 3.77 8.42 8.13
C LEU A 140 4.11 9.73 7.39
N ALA A 141 4.92 10.59 8.00
CA ALA A 141 5.40 11.83 7.38
C ALA A 141 6.29 11.57 6.15
N ALA A 142 7.19 10.58 6.24
CA ALA A 142 8.07 10.19 5.13
C ALA A 142 7.27 9.64 3.94
N LEU A 143 6.24 8.83 4.20
CA LEU A 143 5.34 8.31 3.18
C LEU A 143 4.55 9.44 2.53
N GLU A 144 3.96 10.32 3.32
CA GLU A 144 3.23 11.47 2.80
C GLU A 144 4.13 12.38 1.93
N ALA A 145 5.35 12.68 2.38
CA ALA A 145 6.32 13.45 1.61
C ALA A 145 6.70 12.76 0.29
N GLN A 146 6.93 11.44 0.32
CA GLN A 146 7.22 10.66 -0.88
C GLN A 146 6.03 10.67 -1.86
N TYR A 147 4.79 10.53 -1.37
CA TYR A 147 3.59 10.51 -2.22
C TYR A 147 3.31 11.88 -2.84
N LYS A 148 3.64 12.96 -2.13
CA LYS A 148 3.56 14.34 -2.65
C LYS A 148 4.66 14.66 -3.68
N SER A 149 5.81 13.99 -3.61
CA SER A 149 6.96 14.32 -4.47
C SER A 149 6.69 14.07 -5.95
N SER A 150 6.04 12.96 -6.28
CA SER A 150 5.54 12.67 -7.63
C SER A 150 4.56 11.50 -7.60
N LEU A 151 3.69 11.41 -8.62
CA LEU A 151 2.78 10.29 -8.80
C LEU A 151 3.53 8.96 -8.90
N ILE A 152 4.60 8.91 -9.71
CA ILE A 152 5.44 7.70 -9.89
C ILE A 152 6.04 7.27 -8.56
N SER A 153 6.59 8.19 -7.77
CA SER A 153 7.17 7.89 -6.46
C SER A 153 6.16 7.33 -5.47
N GLY A 154 4.95 7.88 -5.44
CA GLY A 154 3.87 7.39 -4.59
C GLY A 154 3.42 5.98 -4.98
N ILE A 155 3.19 5.74 -6.28
CA ILE A 155 2.78 4.41 -6.77
C ILE A 155 3.88 3.36 -6.54
N ALA A 156 5.14 3.71 -6.83
CA ALA A 156 6.28 2.83 -6.61
C ALA A 156 6.48 2.47 -5.12
N SER A 157 6.28 3.43 -4.22
CA SER A 157 6.29 3.17 -2.77
C SER A 157 5.21 2.16 -2.37
N SER A 158 3.98 2.36 -2.85
CA SER A 158 2.84 1.49 -2.57
C SER A 158 3.08 0.08 -3.09
N TYR A 159 3.54 -0.07 -4.34
CA TYR A 159 3.89 -1.38 -4.92
C TYR A 159 4.76 -2.20 -3.95
N ALA A 160 5.80 -1.58 -3.39
CA ALA A 160 6.74 -2.24 -2.51
C ALA A 160 6.12 -2.62 -1.16
N ARG A 161 5.38 -1.70 -0.51
CA ARG A 161 4.77 -1.95 0.80
C ARG A 161 3.61 -2.95 0.71
N GLU A 162 2.68 -2.71 -0.20
CA GLU A 162 1.53 -3.61 -0.43
C GLU A 162 2.04 -4.98 -0.91
N GLY A 163 3.16 -5.04 -1.63
CA GLY A 163 3.75 -6.31 -2.09
C GLY A 163 4.35 -7.20 -0.99
N ILE A 164 4.77 -6.63 0.15
CA ILE A 164 5.33 -7.42 1.27
C ILE A 164 4.25 -7.91 2.24
N TYR A 165 3.14 -7.18 2.36
CA TYR A 165 2.08 -7.45 3.33
C TYR A 165 1.45 -8.84 3.23
N PRO A 166 1.23 -9.44 2.04
CA PRO A 166 0.77 -10.83 1.91
C PRO A 166 1.65 -11.87 2.60
N LYS A 167 2.95 -11.57 2.79
CA LYS A 167 3.90 -12.45 3.51
C LYS A 167 4.07 -12.05 4.98
N LEU A 168 3.97 -10.75 5.28
CA LEU A 168 4.23 -10.19 6.60
C LEU A 168 3.01 -10.33 7.53
N MET A 169 1.82 -10.04 7.04
CA MET A 169 0.60 -9.97 7.86
C MET A 169 0.22 -11.32 8.48
N PRO A 170 0.29 -12.46 7.76
CA PRO A 170 0.07 -13.77 8.38
C PRO A 170 1.05 -14.09 9.52
N LYS A 171 2.32 -13.64 9.40
CA LYS A 171 3.30 -13.80 10.48
C LYS A 171 2.87 -12.99 11.70
N ILE A 172 2.42 -11.75 11.53
CA ILE A 172 1.93 -10.91 12.63
C ILE A 172 0.69 -11.55 13.28
N SER A 173 -0.33 -11.94 12.49
CA SER A 173 -1.54 -12.62 13.00
C SER A 173 -1.19 -13.82 13.89
N GLN A 174 -0.24 -14.66 13.46
CA GLN A 174 0.19 -15.81 14.23
C GLN A 174 0.83 -15.45 15.57
N GLN A 175 1.63 -14.38 15.64
CA GLN A 175 2.26 -13.97 16.90
C GLN A 175 1.27 -13.30 17.84
N LEU A 176 0.29 -12.56 17.30
CA LEU A 176 -0.81 -11.99 18.08
C LEU A 176 -1.67 -13.08 18.73
N LEU A 177 -1.99 -14.15 18.00
CA LEU A 177 -2.74 -15.29 18.54
C LEU A 177 -1.97 -16.06 19.63
N LYS A 178 -0.62 -16.04 19.60
CA LYS A 178 0.21 -16.57 20.69
C LYS A 178 0.21 -15.67 21.92
N ALA A 179 0.11 -14.36 21.74
CA ALA A 179 0.01 -13.41 22.83
C ALA A 179 -1.36 -13.47 23.53
N SER A 180 -2.42 -13.64 22.75
CA SER A 180 -3.77 -13.89 23.25
C SER A 180 -4.59 -14.64 22.20
N THR A 181 -5.08 -15.83 22.56
CA THR A 181 -5.88 -16.68 21.66
C THR A 181 -7.25 -16.09 21.33
N SER A 182 -7.71 -15.09 22.08
CA SER A 182 -8.95 -14.37 21.81
C SER A 182 -8.76 -13.16 20.88
N THR A 183 -7.54 -12.92 20.40
CA THR A 183 -7.25 -11.79 19.51
C THR A 183 -7.99 -11.96 18.19
N ASN A 184 -8.70 -10.91 17.78
CA ASN A 184 -9.29 -10.79 16.46
C ASN A 184 -8.23 -10.28 15.48
N THR A 185 -7.79 -11.11 14.54
CA THR A 185 -6.72 -10.76 13.57
C THR A 185 -7.23 -10.17 12.26
N ILE A 186 -8.53 -9.85 12.16
CA ILE A 186 -9.18 -9.49 10.89
C ILE A 186 -8.47 -8.40 10.10
N PHE A 187 -7.94 -7.36 10.77
CA PHE A 187 -7.18 -6.29 10.12
C PHE A 187 -5.95 -6.83 9.38
N PHE A 188 -5.20 -7.74 9.99
CA PHE A 188 -4.03 -8.34 9.37
C PHE A 188 -4.42 -9.37 8.30
N ASP A 189 -5.52 -10.09 8.52
CA ASP A 189 -5.95 -11.16 7.61
C ASP A 189 -6.46 -10.61 6.25
N ILE A 190 -7.10 -9.43 6.23
CA ILE A 190 -7.52 -8.81 4.97
C ILE A 190 -6.34 -8.37 4.10
N HIS A 191 -5.25 -7.87 4.71
CA HIS A 191 -4.03 -7.46 4.02
C HIS A 191 -3.21 -8.66 3.50
N ALA A 192 -3.47 -9.88 4.03
CA ALA A 192 -2.86 -11.09 3.49
C ALA A 192 -3.30 -11.39 2.05
N THR A 193 -4.48 -10.92 1.64
CA THR A 193 -5.08 -11.18 0.33
C THR A 193 -5.30 -9.92 -0.49
N GLY A 194 -5.88 -8.86 0.07
CA GLY A 194 -6.20 -7.62 -0.64
C GLY A 194 -4.99 -6.95 -1.26
N ASP A 195 -3.88 -6.93 -0.53
CA ASP A 195 -2.67 -6.22 -0.95
C ASP A 195 -1.93 -6.89 -2.12
N VAL A 196 -2.24 -8.17 -2.42
CA VAL A 196 -1.77 -8.82 -3.66
C VAL A 196 -2.28 -8.07 -4.88
N GLU A 197 -3.58 -7.76 -4.90
CA GLU A 197 -4.20 -7.04 -6.01
C GLU A 197 -3.81 -5.56 -6.01
N HIS A 198 -3.63 -4.93 -4.84
CA HIS A 198 -3.18 -3.54 -4.77
C HIS A 198 -1.75 -3.36 -5.30
N SER A 199 -0.82 -4.25 -4.89
CA SER A 199 0.56 -4.24 -5.39
C SER A 199 0.60 -4.46 -6.91
N LYS A 200 -0.18 -5.42 -7.42
CA LYS A 200 -0.31 -5.65 -8.86
C LYS A 200 -0.88 -4.44 -9.60
N LEU A 201 -1.93 -3.82 -9.06
CA LEU A 201 -2.52 -2.60 -9.61
C LEU A 201 -1.48 -1.47 -9.69
N ALA A 202 -0.70 -1.29 -8.62
CA ALA A 202 0.38 -0.29 -8.57
C ALA A 202 1.44 -0.56 -9.65
N LEU A 203 1.87 -1.80 -9.82
CA LEU A 203 2.82 -2.17 -10.88
C LEU A 203 2.26 -1.89 -12.28
N GLU A 204 1.01 -2.26 -12.55
CA GLU A 204 0.34 -1.97 -13.82
C GLU A 204 0.26 -0.45 -14.09
N CYS A 205 0.01 0.36 -13.05
CA CYS A 205 0.02 1.81 -13.18
C CYS A 205 1.43 2.35 -13.48
N LEU A 206 2.49 1.80 -12.88
CA LEU A 206 3.88 2.17 -13.22
C LEU A 206 4.21 1.85 -14.68
N CYS A 207 3.79 0.69 -15.19
CA CYS A 207 4.01 0.34 -16.60
C CYS A 207 3.22 1.22 -17.57
N GLN A 208 2.07 1.72 -17.16
CA GLN A 208 1.25 2.60 -17.99
C GLN A 208 1.78 4.05 -18.00
N LEU A 209 2.23 4.56 -16.86
CA LEU A 209 2.68 5.95 -16.68
C LEU A 209 4.17 6.15 -16.93
N GLY A 210 4.98 5.19 -16.50
CA GLY A 210 6.42 5.30 -16.47
C GLY A 210 7.08 4.93 -17.79
N THR A 211 8.23 5.55 -18.01
CA THR A 211 9.15 5.30 -19.11
C THR A 211 10.46 4.73 -18.56
N LYS A 212 11.40 4.35 -19.44
CA LYS A 212 12.74 3.92 -19.02
C LYS A 212 13.48 4.99 -18.21
N ASP A 213 13.24 6.27 -18.49
CA ASP A 213 13.89 7.39 -17.77
C ASP A 213 13.40 7.49 -16.31
N ASP A 214 12.23 6.94 -15.99
CA ASP A 214 11.67 6.90 -14.64
C ASP A 214 12.24 5.76 -13.79
N ILE A 215 12.95 4.78 -14.38
CA ILE A 215 13.45 3.60 -13.66
C ILE A 215 14.26 3.99 -12.40
N PRO A 216 15.24 4.91 -12.45
CA PRO A 216 15.98 5.29 -11.24
C PRO A 216 15.09 5.87 -10.13
N LEU A 217 14.04 6.61 -10.51
CA LEU A 217 13.08 7.15 -9.55
C LEU A 217 12.21 6.05 -8.94
N ILE A 218 11.75 5.09 -9.76
CA ILE A 218 10.97 3.93 -9.33
C ILE A 218 11.80 3.09 -8.35
N GLU A 219 13.03 2.72 -8.72
CA GLU A 219 13.94 1.94 -7.87
C GLU A 219 14.15 2.61 -6.51
N LYS A 220 14.51 3.89 -6.52
CA LYS A 220 14.69 4.68 -5.29
C LYS A 220 13.42 4.69 -4.44
N SER A 221 12.26 4.85 -5.06
CA SER A 221 10.97 4.97 -4.38
C SER A 221 10.52 3.65 -3.76
N VAL A 222 10.72 2.54 -4.47
CA VAL A 222 10.49 1.17 -3.98
C VAL A 222 11.39 0.89 -2.78
N TYR A 223 12.70 1.15 -2.92
CA TYR A 223 13.67 0.91 -1.87
C TYR A 223 13.39 1.77 -0.62
N SER A 224 13.05 3.06 -0.82
CA SER A 224 12.70 3.96 0.28
C SER A 224 11.44 3.50 1.01
N GLY A 225 10.40 3.05 0.29
CA GLY A 225 9.16 2.55 0.89
C GLY A 225 9.39 1.39 1.87
N LEU A 226 10.21 0.40 1.48
CA LEU A 226 10.60 -0.70 2.37
C LEU A 226 11.63 -0.28 3.42
N GLY A 227 12.54 0.62 3.09
CA GLY A 227 13.55 1.14 4.01
C GLY A 227 12.92 1.89 5.19
N PHE A 228 11.87 2.68 4.94
CA PHE A 228 11.10 3.33 6.00
C PHE A 228 10.40 2.31 6.90
N LEU A 229 9.80 1.27 6.30
CA LEU A 229 9.17 0.19 7.06
C LEU A 229 10.18 -0.53 7.96
N LEU A 230 11.33 -0.93 7.40
CA LEU A 230 12.39 -1.56 8.18
C LEU A 230 12.90 -0.65 9.32
N SER A 231 13.12 0.63 9.04
CA SER A 231 13.56 1.60 10.05
C SER A 231 12.54 1.78 11.17
N TRP A 232 11.24 1.71 10.84
CA TRP A 232 10.16 1.73 11.83
C TRP A 232 10.21 0.49 12.72
N TYR A 233 10.37 -0.71 12.14
CA TYR A 233 10.55 -1.96 12.89
C TYR A 233 11.79 -1.93 13.80
N ASP A 234 12.93 -1.46 13.29
CA ASP A 234 14.18 -1.31 14.07
C ASP A 234 13.94 -0.36 15.26
N SER A 235 13.26 0.76 15.03
CA SER A 235 12.98 1.75 16.08
C SER A 235 12.05 1.22 17.17
N LEU A 236 10.96 0.53 16.80
CA LEU A 236 10.06 -0.08 17.78
C LEU A 236 10.77 -1.16 18.60
N TYR A 237 11.63 -1.95 17.96
CA TYR A 237 12.42 -2.97 18.64
C TYR A 237 13.39 -2.39 19.67
N MET A 238 14.02 -1.25 19.36
CA MET A 238 14.92 -0.57 20.29
C MET A 238 14.19 0.03 21.50
N GLU A 239 12.91 0.41 21.37
CA GLU A 239 12.08 0.89 22.48
C GLU A 239 11.67 -0.25 23.42
N ILE A 240 11.46 -1.45 22.88
CA ILE A 240 11.00 -2.63 23.63
C ILE A 240 12.14 -3.33 24.39
N LYS A 241 13.37 -3.23 23.88
CA LYS A 241 14.55 -3.91 24.41
C LYS A 241 15.19 -3.16 25.58
#